data_AF-A0A3M0Y9Y8-F1
#
_entry.id   AF-A0A3M0Y9Y8-F1
#
_cell.length_a   1.000
_cell.length_b   1.000
_cell.length_c   1.000
_cell.angle_alpha   90.00
_cell.angle_beta   90.00
_cell.angle_gamma   90.00
#
_symmetry.space_group_name_H-M   'P 1'
#
loop_
_entity.id
_entity.type
_entity.pdbx_description
1 polymer ?
#
loop_
_entity_poly.entity_id
_entity_poly.type
_entity_poly.pdbx_seq_one_letter_code
_entity_poly.pdbx_strand_id
1 'polypeptide(L)'
;MGPDHSVVAFSAICSHQLVHPSAKMALISYQSQPGQVWDKPGAIVCCAHASVFDPSQGAKVLLGPAPQPLAAIILEEGDDGIYATGVQGGEMFHEFFRAFRKELRKEFGRGAAKHEVKGTAEVLPLEAYSKSVIHC
;
A
#
# COMPACT_ATOMS: atom_id res chain seq x y z
N MET A 1 2.98 6.25 14.85
CA MET A 1 3.17 5.78 16.25
C MET A 1 4.60 5.30 16.45
N GLY A 2 4.90 4.62 17.58
CA GLY A 2 6.26 4.27 17.99
C GLY A 2 6.99 5.42 18.70
N PRO A 3 8.16 5.17 19.30
CA PRO A 3 8.87 6.14 20.15
C PRO A 3 9.14 7.49 19.49
N ASP A 4 9.41 7.48 18.18
CA ASP A 4 9.73 8.68 17.40
C ASP A 4 8.54 9.18 16.55
N HIS A 5 7.34 8.63 16.76
CA HIS A 5 6.15 8.90 15.94
C HIS A 5 6.36 8.68 14.42
N SER A 6 7.32 7.83 14.04
CA SER A 6 7.78 7.66 12.66
C SER A 6 7.15 6.48 11.92
N VAL A 7 6.34 5.66 12.60
CA VAL A 7 5.65 4.54 11.96
C VAL A 7 4.27 4.97 11.46
N VAL A 8 4.03 4.73 10.17
CA VAL A 8 2.78 5.01 9.45
C VAL A 8 2.41 3.82 8.57
N ALA A 9 1.13 3.67 8.24
CA ALA A 9 0.68 2.65 7.30
C ALA A 9 -0.41 3.16 6.36
N PHE A 10 -0.37 2.68 5.13
CA PHE A 10 -1.31 3.03 4.07
C PHE A 10 -1.64 1.78 3.26
N SER A 11 -2.81 1.79 2.63
CA SER A 11 -3.16 0.82 1.60
C SER A 11 -2.18 0.93 0.43
N ALA A 12 -1.56 -0.19 0.05
CA ALA A 12 -0.71 -0.29 -1.13
C ALA A 12 -1.51 -0.41 -2.45
N ILE A 13 -2.78 0.03 -2.46
CA ILE A 13 -3.61 0.11 -3.66
C ILE A 13 -3.60 1.56 -4.13
N CYS A 14 -2.94 1.81 -5.26
CA CYS A 14 -2.89 3.13 -5.87
C CYS A 14 -4.31 3.65 -6.16
N SER A 15 -4.63 4.84 -5.68
CA SER A 15 -5.96 5.46 -5.82
C SER A 15 -6.33 5.88 -7.25
N HIS A 16 -5.38 5.83 -8.21
CA HIS A 16 -5.65 6.12 -9.62
C HIS A 16 -6.36 4.95 -10.34
N GLN A 17 -5.66 3.82 -10.52
CA GLN A 17 -6.14 2.66 -11.28
C GLN A 17 -5.86 1.35 -10.54
N LEU A 18 -5.88 1.41 -9.20
CA LEU A 18 -5.87 0.23 -8.33
C LEU A 18 -4.63 -0.66 -8.49
N VAL A 19 -3.53 -0.09 -8.99
CA VAL A 19 -2.22 -0.75 -9.07
C VAL A 19 -1.78 -1.13 -7.66
N HIS A 20 -1.42 -2.39 -7.48
CA HIS A 20 -1.12 -3.01 -6.19
C HIS A 20 0.01 -4.02 -6.32
N PRO A 21 0.70 -4.37 -5.22
CA PRO A 21 1.63 -5.49 -5.19
C PRO A 21 0.95 -6.82 -5.50
N SER A 22 1.66 -7.71 -6.18
CA SER A 22 1.30 -9.13 -6.36
C SER A 22 2.53 -10.01 -6.09
N ALA A 23 2.35 -11.33 -5.97
CA ALA A 23 3.49 -12.24 -5.85
C ALA A 23 4.51 -12.15 -7.01
N LYS A 24 4.08 -11.66 -8.18
CA LYS A 24 4.97 -11.50 -9.35
C LYS A 24 5.73 -10.18 -9.33
N MET A 25 5.03 -9.09 -9.05
CA MET A 25 5.61 -7.76 -9.15
C MET A 25 4.88 -6.73 -8.28
N ALA A 26 5.62 -5.72 -7.84
CA ALA A 26 5.11 -4.51 -7.23
C ALA A 26 5.55 -3.29 -8.06
N LEU A 27 4.56 -2.49 -8.48
CA LEU A 27 4.77 -1.21 -9.17
C LEU A 27 4.52 -0.01 -8.26
N ILE A 28 4.06 -0.24 -7.04
CA ILE A 28 3.90 0.78 -6.01
C ILE A 28 4.73 0.38 -4.80
N SER A 29 5.65 1.25 -4.39
CA SER A 29 6.56 1.01 -3.26
C SER A 29 7.01 2.33 -2.63
N TYR A 30 7.50 2.26 -1.40
CA TYR A 30 8.24 3.36 -0.79
C TYR A 30 9.65 3.42 -1.36
N GLN A 31 10.10 4.61 -1.75
CA GLN A 31 11.42 4.85 -2.29
C GLN A 31 12.21 5.76 -1.34
N SER A 32 13.25 5.20 -0.74
CA SER A 32 14.13 5.90 0.20
C SER A 32 15.20 6.77 -0.48
N GLN A 33 15.35 6.66 -1.80
CA GLN A 33 16.31 7.39 -2.62
C GLN A 33 15.59 8.11 -3.77
N PRO A 34 16.16 9.19 -4.32
CA PRO A 34 15.67 9.81 -5.55
C PRO A 34 15.55 8.80 -6.72
N GLY A 35 14.50 8.97 -7.52
CA GLY A 35 14.22 8.22 -8.74
C GLY A 35 14.06 9.13 -9.97
N GLN A 36 13.71 8.52 -11.10
CA GLN A 36 13.35 9.17 -12.35
C GLN A 36 12.01 9.92 -12.28
N VAL A 37 10.99 9.36 -11.61
CA VAL A 37 9.65 9.95 -11.47
C VAL A 37 9.63 11.01 -10.36
N TRP A 38 10.41 10.82 -9.31
CA TRP A 38 10.49 11.72 -8.17
C TRP A 38 11.93 11.91 -7.72
N ASP A 39 12.45 13.13 -7.83
CA ASP A 39 13.87 13.45 -7.63
C ASP A 39 14.27 13.64 -6.15
N LYS A 40 13.38 13.32 -5.22
CA LYS A 40 13.63 13.40 -3.77
C LYS A 40 13.44 12.04 -3.11
N PRO A 41 14.16 11.74 -2.01
CA PRO A 41 13.90 10.53 -1.24
C PRO A 41 12.58 10.64 -0.48
N GLY A 42 12.10 9.50 0.03
CA GLY A 42 11.09 9.46 1.09
C GLY A 42 9.65 9.52 0.61
N ALA A 43 9.36 9.05 -0.61
CA ALA A 43 8.02 9.05 -1.17
C ALA A 43 7.51 7.64 -1.48
N ILE A 44 6.20 7.45 -1.48
CA ILE A 44 5.58 6.25 -2.08
C ILE A 44 5.33 6.57 -3.55
N VAL A 45 5.84 5.75 -4.46
CA VAL A 45 5.77 5.99 -5.90
C VAL A 45 5.08 4.82 -6.59
N CYS A 46 4.11 5.13 -7.43
CA CYS A 46 3.44 4.19 -8.34
C CYS A 46 3.98 4.36 -9.76
N CYS A 47 4.82 3.44 -10.20
CA CYS A 47 5.51 3.48 -11.50
C CYS A 47 4.61 3.19 -12.70
N ALA A 48 3.40 2.69 -12.50
CA ALA A 48 2.48 2.44 -13.61
C ALA A 48 2.07 3.71 -14.34
N HIS A 49 1.80 4.79 -13.59
CA HIS A 49 1.30 6.07 -14.14
C HIS A 49 1.91 7.28 -13.43
N ALA A 50 3.09 7.12 -12.82
CA ALA A 50 3.87 8.17 -12.17
C ALA A 50 3.11 8.96 -11.09
N SER A 51 2.33 8.26 -10.24
CA SER A 51 1.73 8.90 -9.05
C SER A 51 2.69 8.84 -7.86
N VAL A 52 2.82 9.96 -7.14
CA VAL A 52 3.74 10.11 -6.00
C VAL A 52 2.95 10.58 -4.78
N PHE A 53 3.22 9.96 -3.62
CA PHE A 53 2.53 10.24 -2.37
C PHE A 53 3.53 10.53 -1.24
N ASP A 54 3.23 11.54 -0.42
CA ASP A 54 4.03 11.92 0.75
C ASP A 54 3.57 11.15 2.01
N PRO A 55 4.28 10.10 2.47
CA PRO A 55 3.87 9.35 3.65
C PRO A 55 3.92 10.18 4.94
N SER A 56 4.72 11.25 5.00
CA SER A 56 4.79 12.13 6.18
C SER A 56 3.58 13.06 6.32
N GLN A 57 2.82 13.24 5.24
CA GLN A 57 1.61 14.08 5.18
C GLN A 57 0.38 13.26 4.80
N GLY A 58 0.21 12.09 5.41
CA GLY A 58 -0.99 11.27 5.21
C GLY A 58 -1.14 10.73 3.79
N ALA A 59 -0.03 10.39 3.13
CA ALA A 59 0.03 9.96 1.75
C ALA A 59 -0.61 10.94 0.76
N LYS A 60 -0.52 12.25 1.02
CA LYS A 60 -0.97 13.30 0.11
C LYS A 60 -0.34 13.11 -1.28
N VAL A 61 -1.14 13.29 -2.33
CA VAL A 61 -0.66 13.27 -3.72
C VAL A 61 0.26 14.47 -3.96
N LEU A 62 1.50 14.18 -4.36
CA LEU A 62 2.51 15.16 -4.75
C LEU A 62 2.57 15.34 -6.27
N LEU A 63 2.37 14.25 -7.02
CA LEU A 63 2.48 14.20 -8.48
C LEU A 63 1.58 13.11 -9.05
N GLY A 64 1.18 13.27 -10.31
CA GLY A 64 0.53 12.24 -11.12
C GLY A 64 -1.00 12.27 -11.07
N PRO A 65 -1.66 11.29 -11.71
CA PRO A 65 -3.11 11.30 -11.94
C PRO A 65 -3.95 10.74 -10.77
N ALA A 66 -3.32 10.33 -9.66
CA ALA A 66 -4.06 9.88 -8.49
C ALA A 66 -4.99 10.98 -7.96
N PRO A 67 -6.31 10.75 -7.85
CA PRO A 67 -7.27 11.79 -7.50
C PRO A 67 -7.33 12.09 -6.00
N GLN A 68 -6.79 11.19 -5.17
CA GLN A 68 -6.86 11.28 -3.71
C GLN A 68 -5.66 10.60 -3.05
N PRO A 69 -5.36 10.94 -1.77
CA PRO A 69 -4.34 10.24 -0.98
C PRO A 69 -4.57 8.73 -0.89
N LEU A 70 -3.54 7.98 -0.54
CA LEU A 70 -3.72 6.56 -0.18
C LEU A 70 -4.51 6.48 1.14
N ALA A 71 -5.40 5.51 1.23
CA ALA A 71 -6.15 5.26 2.48
C ALA A 71 -5.17 4.90 3.60
N ALA A 72 -5.19 5.64 4.70
CA ALA A 72 -4.37 5.38 5.88
C ALA A 72 -4.93 4.17 6.64
N ILE A 73 -4.04 3.33 7.15
CA ILE A 73 -4.39 2.29 8.12
C ILE A 73 -4.12 2.87 9.50
N ILE A 74 -5.15 2.95 10.32
CA ILE A 74 -5.03 3.43 11.70
C ILE A 74 -4.37 2.33 12.51
N LEU A 75 -3.27 2.69 13.17
CA LEU A 75 -2.47 1.79 13.96
C LEU A 75 -2.48 2.24 15.42
N GLU A 76 -2.74 1.29 16.32
CA GLU A 76 -2.72 1.45 17.76
C GLU A 76 -1.69 0.51 18.37
N GLU A 77 -1.02 0.98 19.42
CA GLU A 77 -0.06 0.18 20.19
C GLU A 77 -0.79 -0.40 21.41
N GLY A 78 -0.72 -1.72 21.56
CA GLY A 78 -1.20 -2.46 22.73
C GLY A 78 -0.07 -3.19 23.43
N ASP A 79 -0.39 -3.89 24.52
CA ASP A 79 0.61 -4.54 25.38
C ASP A 79 1.42 -5.63 24.65
N ASP A 80 0.81 -6.30 23.67
CA ASP A 80 1.38 -7.42 22.93
C ASP A 80 1.66 -7.11 21.44
N GLY A 81 1.51 -5.87 21.00
CA GLY A 81 1.93 -5.47 19.65
C GLY A 81 1.22 -4.26 19.05
N ILE A 82 1.23 -4.21 17.72
CA ILE A 82 0.61 -3.13 16.93
C ILE A 82 -0.63 -3.69 16.25
N TYR A 83 -1.74 -2.96 16.36
CA TYR A 83 -3.05 -3.33 15.83
C TYR A 83 -3.46 -2.39 14.72
N ALA A 84 -3.93 -2.94 13.60
CA ALA A 84 -4.68 -2.18 12.62
C ALA A 84 -6.14 -2.08 13.05
N THR A 85 -6.56 -0.92 13.55
CA THR A 85 -7.88 -0.72 14.17
C THR A 85 -8.89 -0.02 13.26
N GLY A 86 -8.45 0.51 12.13
CA GLY A 86 -9.33 1.19 11.21
C GLY A 86 -8.66 1.62 9.91
N VAL A 87 -9.47 2.23 9.05
CA VAL A 87 -9.03 2.80 7.78
C VAL A 87 -9.58 4.23 7.70
N GLN A 88 -8.75 5.17 7.27
CA GLN A 88 -9.13 6.57 7.12
C GLN A 88 -8.80 7.08 5.71
N GLY A 89 -9.75 7.81 5.12
CA GLY A 89 -9.62 8.38 3.77
C GLY A 89 -10.40 7.59 2.71
N GLY A 90 -10.17 7.92 1.44
CA GLY A 90 -10.83 7.29 0.30
C GLY A 90 -10.30 5.88 0.04
N GLU A 91 -10.85 4.89 0.76
CA GLU A 91 -10.58 3.49 0.49
C GLU A 91 -11.20 3.05 -0.85
N MET A 92 -10.59 2.03 -1.47
CA MET A 92 -10.98 1.52 -2.80
C MET A 92 -11.07 -0.01 -2.79
N PHE A 93 -11.28 -0.64 -1.64
CA PHE A 93 -11.22 -2.09 -1.46
C PHE A 93 -12.35 -2.78 -2.22
N HIS A 94 -13.56 -2.22 -2.21
CA HIS A 94 -14.69 -2.78 -2.95
C HIS A 94 -14.45 -2.78 -4.47
N GLU A 95 -13.96 -1.66 -5.01
CA GLU A 95 -13.53 -1.47 -6.40
C GLU A 95 -12.42 -2.47 -6.76
N PHE A 96 -11.39 -2.54 -5.92
CA PHE A 96 -10.25 -3.43 -6.06
C PHE A 96 -10.69 -4.90 -6.17
N PHE A 97 -11.46 -5.38 -5.19
CA PHE A 97 -11.92 -6.76 -5.20
C PHE A 97 -12.85 -7.08 -6.37
N ARG A 98 -13.60 -6.09 -6.86
CA ARG A 98 -14.45 -6.23 -8.05
C ARG A 98 -13.60 -6.32 -9.31
N ALA A 99 -12.65 -5.41 -9.48
CA ALA A 99 -11.79 -5.31 -10.66
C ALA A 99 -10.87 -6.52 -10.82
N PHE A 100 -10.19 -6.96 -9.76
CA PHE A 100 -9.18 -8.02 -9.80
C PHE A 100 -9.67 -9.38 -9.30
N ARG A 101 -10.99 -9.61 -9.34
CA ARG A 101 -11.60 -10.85 -8.81
C ARG A 101 -10.95 -12.12 -9.39
N LYS A 102 -10.59 -12.12 -10.67
CA LYS A 102 -10.07 -13.32 -11.35
C LYS A 102 -8.62 -13.59 -10.94
N GLU A 103 -7.82 -12.54 -10.87
CA GLU A 103 -6.42 -12.51 -10.47
C GLU A 103 -6.27 -12.94 -9.01
N LEU A 104 -7.03 -12.31 -8.12
CA LEU A 104 -7.04 -12.65 -6.69
C LEU A 104 -7.49 -14.08 -6.44
N ARG A 105 -8.46 -14.59 -7.23
CA ARG A 105 -8.86 -16.00 -7.14
C ARG A 105 -7.75 -16.95 -7.59
N LYS A 106 -6.95 -16.55 -8.59
CA LYS A 106 -5.82 -17.36 -9.07
C LYS A 106 -4.68 -17.37 -8.05
N GLU A 107 -4.46 -16.26 -7.36
CA GLU A 107 -3.37 -16.10 -6.39
C GLU A 107 -3.71 -16.71 -5.03
N PHE A 108 -4.88 -16.39 -4.47
CA PHE A 108 -5.25 -16.76 -3.10
C PHE A 108 -6.29 -17.89 -3.02
N GLY A 109 -6.89 -18.27 -4.15
CA GLY A 109 -8.03 -19.19 -4.17
C GLY A 109 -9.38 -18.48 -4.08
N ARG A 110 -10.47 -19.25 -4.23
CA ARG A 110 -11.82 -18.70 -4.31
C ARG A 110 -12.28 -18.14 -2.95
N GLY A 111 -12.53 -16.84 -2.89
CA GLY A 111 -13.07 -16.15 -1.70
C GLY A 111 -12.01 -15.73 -0.69
N ALA A 112 -10.85 -16.37 -0.71
CA ALA A 112 -9.78 -16.17 0.27
C ALA A 112 -9.32 -14.71 0.42
N ALA A 113 -9.20 -13.97 -0.69
CA ALA A 113 -8.75 -12.57 -0.65
C ALA A 113 -9.69 -11.62 0.15
N LYS A 114 -10.93 -12.05 0.42
CA LYS A 114 -11.91 -11.29 1.22
C LYS A 114 -12.14 -11.88 2.61
N HIS A 115 -11.48 -13.00 2.94
CA HIS A 115 -11.65 -13.58 4.26
C HIS A 115 -11.05 -12.62 5.29
N GLU A 116 -11.83 -12.37 6.33
CA GLU A 116 -11.35 -11.63 7.48
C GLU A 116 -10.20 -12.40 8.14
N VAL A 117 -9.09 -11.71 8.38
CA VAL A 117 -7.97 -12.26 9.12
C VAL A 117 -8.36 -12.30 10.60
N LYS A 118 -8.23 -13.47 11.23
CA LYS A 118 -8.45 -13.65 12.67
C LYS A 118 -7.11 -13.83 13.36
N GLY A 119 -6.88 -13.12 14.47
CA GLY A 119 -5.62 -13.18 15.21
C GLY A 119 -4.59 -12.22 14.61
N THR A 120 -3.45 -12.75 14.17
CA THR A 120 -2.30 -11.96 13.71
C THR A 120 -2.12 -12.01 12.20
N ALA A 121 -1.74 -10.90 11.59
CA ALA A 121 -1.24 -10.83 10.22
C ALA A 121 0.29 -10.74 10.24
N GLU A 122 0.96 -11.46 9.35
CA GLU A 122 2.42 -11.38 9.21
C GLU A 122 2.81 -10.10 8.44
N VAL A 123 3.76 -9.35 8.99
CA VAL A 123 4.38 -8.21 8.30
C VAL A 123 5.59 -8.72 7.55
N LEU A 124 5.58 -8.52 6.23
CA LEU A 124 6.66 -8.94 5.35
C LEU A 124 7.29 -7.71 4.66
N PRO A 125 8.62 -7.67 4.48
CA PRO A 125 9.24 -6.79 3.50
C PRO A 125 8.61 -7.00 2.12
N LEU A 126 8.46 -5.93 1.34
CA LEU A 126 7.81 -6.00 0.02
C LEU A 126 8.54 -6.97 -0.92
N GLU A 127 9.86 -7.04 -0.82
CA GLU A 127 10.75 -7.92 -1.57
C GLU A 127 10.59 -9.41 -1.18
N ALA A 128 10.08 -9.70 0.01
CA ALA A 128 9.74 -11.06 0.43
C ALA A 128 8.40 -11.52 -0.18
N TYR A 129 7.49 -10.58 -0.46
CA TYR A 129 6.19 -10.87 -1.09
C TYR A 129 6.26 -10.87 -2.63
N SER A 130 6.88 -9.86 -3.23
CA SER A 130 6.92 -9.66 -4.68
C SER A 130 8.27 -10.02 -5.28
N LYS A 131 8.30 -10.92 -6.27
CA LYS A 131 9.55 -11.33 -6.96
C LYS A 131 10.31 -10.18 -7.65
N SER A 132 9.62 -9.10 -8.00
CA SER A 132 10.21 -7.93 -8.63
C SER A 132 9.55 -6.67 -8.09
N VAL A 133 10.33 -5.83 -7.41
CA VAL A 133 9.90 -4.49 -6.97
C VAL A 133 10.50 -3.49 -7.94
N ILE A 134 9.64 -2.72 -8.61
CA ILE A 134 10.07 -1.76 -9.62
C ILE A 134 10.24 -0.39 -8.97
N HIS A 135 11.42 0.18 -9.14
CA HIS A 135 11.70 1.56 -8.79
C HIS A 135 11.84 2.39 -10.06
N CYS A 136 11.23 3.55 -10.00
CA CYS A 136 11.25 4.65 -10.95
C CYS A 136 11.13 5.92 -10.11
#